data_AF-A0A976FRC5-F1
#
_entry.id   AF-A0A976FRC5-F1
#
_cell.length_a   1.000
_cell.length_b   1.000
_cell.length_c   1.000
_cell.angle_alpha   90.00
_cell.angle_beta   90.00
_cell.angle_gamma   90.00
#
_symmetry.space_group_name_H-M   'P 1'
#
loop_
_entity.id
_entity.type
_entity.pdbx_description
1 polymer ?
#
loop_
_entity_poly.entity_id
_entity_poly.type
_entity_poly.pdbx_seq_one_letter_code
_entity_poly.pdbx_strand_id
1 'polypeptide(L)'
;MEQQEPMQHEQGCWQEKAVYDQCFDTWYANVFLQQKAHGKLGCQKEYEAYTQCYLAELNTNKVLMDNIKSIMQPNVRERFEEQEVKRQQGKKAKE
;
A
#
# COMPACT_ATOMS: atom_id res chain seq x y z
N MET A 1 13.36 23.96 -12.44
CA MET A 1 11.93 24.19 -12.71
C MET A 1 11.17 23.09 -12.01
N GLU A 2 10.70 23.39 -10.80
CA GLU A 2 9.64 22.61 -10.14
C GLU A 2 8.43 22.64 -11.07
N GLN A 3 8.07 21.48 -11.60
CA GLN A 3 6.83 21.33 -12.37
C GLN A 3 5.69 21.18 -11.36
N GLN A 4 5.13 22.33 -11.02
CA GLN A 4 3.84 22.48 -10.37
C GLN A 4 2.78 22.33 -11.48
N GLU A 5 2.24 21.13 -11.65
CA GLU A 5 1.11 20.85 -12.55
C GLU A 5 -0.19 20.72 -11.73
N PRO A 6 -1.36 21.02 -12.34
CA PRO A 6 -2.37 21.88 -11.74
C PRO A 6 -3.34 21.18 -10.77
N MET A 7 -3.66 21.91 -9.70
CA MET A 7 -4.70 21.75 -8.67
C MET A 7 -6.15 21.63 -9.21
N GLN A 8 -6.43 20.72 -10.14
CA GLN A 8 -7.80 20.52 -10.68
C GLN A 8 -8.26 19.06 -10.77
N HIS A 9 -7.53 18.11 -10.17
CA HIS A 9 -8.03 16.75 -9.86
C HIS A 9 -8.40 16.60 -8.37
N GLU A 10 -8.70 17.73 -7.72
CA GLU A 10 -8.62 17.96 -6.27
C GLU A 10 -9.82 17.42 -5.46
N GLN A 11 -10.59 16.50 -6.04
CA GLN A 11 -11.60 15.69 -5.34
C GLN A 11 -11.39 14.19 -5.62
N GLY A 12 -10.13 13.75 -5.62
CA GLY A 12 -9.85 12.32 -5.52
C GLY A 12 -10.15 11.77 -4.13
N CYS A 13 -9.75 10.54 -3.85
CA CYS A 13 -9.97 9.85 -2.56
C CYS A 13 -9.28 10.45 -1.32
N TRP A 14 -8.75 11.67 -1.46
CA TRP A 14 -8.01 12.40 -0.42
C TRP A 14 -8.89 12.80 0.76
N GLN A 15 -10.18 13.06 0.53
CA GLN A 15 -11.09 13.44 1.60
C GLN A 15 -11.40 12.24 2.49
N GLU A 16 -11.72 11.08 1.89
CA GLU A 16 -11.90 9.81 2.59
C GLU A 16 -10.61 9.37 3.28
N LYS A 17 -9.45 9.60 2.65
CA LYS A 17 -8.14 9.35 3.25
C LYS A 17 -7.93 10.18 4.51
N ALA A 18 -8.20 11.48 4.47
CA ALA A 18 -8.02 12.37 5.61
C ALA A 18 -8.90 11.96 6.80
N VAL A 19 -10.15 11.55 6.54
CA VAL A 19 -11.06 11.05 7.58
C VAL A 19 -10.55 9.73 8.17
N TYR A 20 -10.09 8.80 7.32
CA TYR A 20 -9.48 7.54 7.78
C TYR A 20 -8.22 7.79 8.61
N ASP A 21 -7.30 8.61 8.13
CA ASP A 21 -6.03 8.92 8.80
C ASP A 21 -6.27 9.54 10.18
N GLN A 22 -7.19 10.51 10.27
CA GLN A 22 -7.53 11.14 11.55
C GLN A 22 -8.08 10.12 12.56
N CYS A 23 -8.96 9.22 12.10
CA CYS A 23 -9.47 8.15 12.94
C CYS A 23 -8.34 7.19 13.35
N PHE A 24 -7.50 6.78 12.38
CA PHE A 24 -6.41 5.85 12.58
C PHE A 24 -5.41 6.39 13.60
N ASP A 25 -4.96 7.64 13.47
CA ASP A 25 -4.02 8.26 14.40
C ASP A 25 -4.55 8.25 15.84
N THR A 26 -5.83 8.59 15.98
CA THR A 26 -6.52 8.59 17.29
C THR A 26 -6.59 7.18 17.87
N TRP A 27 -6.99 6.20 17.07
CA TRP A 27 -7.08 4.81 17.49
C TRP A 27 -5.70 4.21 17.78
N TYR A 28 -4.71 4.51 16.95
CA TYR A 28 -3.35 4.03 17.09
C TYR A 28 -2.73 4.52 18.40
N ALA A 29 -2.82 5.82 18.69
CA ALA A 29 -2.28 6.43 19.89
C ALA A 29 -3.00 5.97 21.17
N ASN A 30 -4.34 5.88 21.15
CA ASN A 30 -5.12 5.67 22.36
C ASN A 30 -5.47 4.20 22.63
N VAL A 31 -5.46 3.35 21.60
CA VAL A 31 -5.93 1.97 21.69
C VAL A 31 -4.81 0.99 21.34
N PHE A 32 -4.19 1.12 20.17
CA PHE A 32 -3.20 0.15 19.70
C PHE A 32 -1.92 0.19 20.53
N LEU A 33 -1.28 1.36 20.67
CA LEU A 33 -0.05 1.52 21.44
C LEU A 33 -0.23 1.22 22.93
N GLN A 34 -1.45 1.43 23.45
CA GLN A 34 -1.79 1.13 24.84
C GLN A 34 -2.18 -0.35 25.06
N GLN A 35 -2.06 -1.19 24.03
CA GLN A 35 -2.42 -2.62 24.07
C GLN A 35 -3.90 -2.88 24.43
N LYS A 36 -4.77 -1.89 24.20
CA LYS A 36 -6.22 -1.95 24.45
C LYS A 36 -7.02 -2.44 23.25
N ALA A 37 -6.35 -2.75 22.13
CA ALA A 37 -7.02 -3.19 20.91
C ALA A 37 -7.68 -4.56 21.06
N HIS A 38 -7.12 -5.46 21.89
CA HIS A 38 -7.64 -6.81 22.11
C HIS A 38 -8.02 -7.56 20.81
N GLY A 39 -7.20 -7.39 19.76
CA GLY A 39 -7.44 -7.99 18.44
C GLY A 39 -8.54 -7.34 17.59
N LYS A 40 -9.14 -6.24 18.05
CA LYS A 40 -10.16 -5.49 17.31
C LYS A 40 -9.51 -4.39 16.46
N LEU A 41 -9.97 -4.26 15.23
CA LEU A 41 -9.57 -3.19 14.32
C LEU A 41 -10.38 -1.92 14.60
N GLY A 42 -9.72 -0.76 14.55
CA GLY A 42 -10.36 0.55 14.58
C GLY A 42 -10.63 1.08 13.17
N CYS A 43 -11.56 2.03 13.06
CA CYS A 43 -11.77 2.84 11.85
C CYS A 43 -12.11 2.03 10.59
N GLN A 44 -12.77 0.89 10.77
CA GLN A 44 -13.03 -0.05 9.68
C GLN A 44 -13.93 0.56 8.59
N LYS A 45 -14.92 1.36 8.99
CA LYS A 45 -15.84 2.02 8.07
C LYS A 45 -15.12 3.06 7.20
N GLU A 46 -14.28 3.86 7.83
CA GLU A 46 -13.49 4.91 7.17
C GLU A 46 -12.44 4.29 6.24
N TYR A 47 -11.82 3.18 6.68
CA TYR A 47 -10.89 2.40 5.87
C TYR A 47 -11.57 1.85 4.61
N GLU A 48 -12.75 1.23 4.75
CA GLU A 48 -13.53 0.69 3.64
C GLU A 48 -13.92 1.78 2.63
N ALA A 49 -14.38 2.94 3.10
CA ALA A 49 -14.71 4.07 2.24
C ALA A 49 -13.50 4.57 1.43
N TYR A 50 -12.36 4.77 2.11
CA TYR A 50 -11.12 5.18 1.46
C TYR A 50 -10.63 4.14 0.45
N THR A 51 -10.56 2.86 0.83
CA THR A 51 -10.06 1.81 -0.06
C THR A 51 -10.97 1.57 -1.26
N GLN A 52 -12.28 1.66 -1.10
CA GLN A 52 -13.21 1.56 -2.24
C GLN A 52 -12.95 2.66 -3.27
N CYS A 53 -12.81 3.90 -2.81
CA CYS A 53 -12.48 5.02 -3.69
C CYS A 53 -11.10 4.80 -4.34
N TYR A 54 -10.07 4.53 -3.55
CA TYR A 54 -8.69 4.41 -4.02
C TYR A 54 -8.51 3.28 -5.05
N LEU A 55 -9.16 2.13 -4.81
CA LEU A 55 -9.14 1.01 -5.75
C LEU A 55 -9.91 1.33 -7.05
N ALA A 56 -10.96 2.14 -6.99
CA ALA A 56 -11.65 2.61 -8.18
C ALA A 56 -10.74 3.51 -9.03
N GLU A 57 -10.03 4.46 -8.41
CA GLU A 57 -9.03 5.30 -9.09
C GLU A 57 -7.88 4.48 -9.69
N LEU A 58 -7.34 3.51 -8.96
CA LEU A 58 -6.29 2.62 -9.47
C LEU A 58 -6.75 1.81 -10.68
N ASN A 59 -8.01 1.35 -10.69
CA ASN A 59 -8.58 0.60 -11.81
C ASN A 59 -8.77 1.46 -13.07
N THR A 60 -8.68 2.79 -12.98
CA THR A 60 -8.69 3.68 -14.15
C THR A 60 -7.46 3.42 -15.04
N ASN A 61 -6.34 2.98 -14.46
CA ASN A 61 -5.14 2.58 -15.19
C ASN A 61 -4.92 1.05 -15.12
N LYS A 62 -5.83 0.30 -15.75
CA LYS A 62 -5.83 -1.17 -15.75
C LYS A 62 -4.49 -1.78 -16.15
N VAL A 63 -3.84 -1.23 -17.19
CA VAL A 63 -2.55 -1.75 -17.69
C VAL A 63 -1.46 -1.68 -16.62
N LEU A 64 -1.37 -0.55 -15.89
CA LEU A 64 -0.41 -0.40 -14.80
C LEU A 64 -0.72 -1.39 -13.67
N MET A 65 -1.99 -1.50 -13.26
CA MET A 65 -2.40 -2.41 -12.19
C MET A 65 -2.19 -3.88 -12.54
N ASP A 66 -2.46 -4.29 -13.78
CA ASP A 66 -2.27 -5.66 -14.24
C ASP A 66 -0.78 -6.03 -14.34
N ASN A 67 0.07 -5.08 -14.76
CA ASN A 67 1.52 -5.25 -14.73
C ASN A 67 2.04 -5.42 -13.30
N ILE A 68 1.60 -4.59 -12.35
CA ILE A 68 2.00 -4.70 -10.94
C ILE A 68 1.52 -6.03 -10.36
N LYS A 69 0.26 -6.43 -10.62
CA LYS A 69 -0.29 -7.73 -10.18
C LYS A 69 0.49 -8.91 -10.77
N SER A 70 0.94 -8.81 -12.03
CA SER A 70 1.72 -9.85 -12.69
C SER A 70 3.08 -10.07 -12.00
N ILE A 71 3.71 -9.02 -11.50
CA ILE A 71 5.00 -9.11 -10.79
C ILE A 71 4.81 -9.60 -9.35
N MET A 72 3.70 -9.26 -8.70
CA MET A 72 3.39 -9.71 -7.33
C MET A 72 2.86 -11.14 -7.24
N GLN A 73 2.73 -11.86 -8.36
CA GLN A 73 2.27 -13.26 -8.30
C GLN A 73 3.25 -14.11 -7.46
N PRO A 74 2.74 -15.03 -6.63
CA PRO A 74 3.57 -15.79 -5.69
C PRO A 74 4.68 -16.59 -6.38
N ASN A 75 4.40 -17.15 -7.55
CA ASN A 75 5.39 -17.84 -8.39
C ASN A 75 6.49 -16.92 -8.96
N VAL A 76 6.21 -15.62 -9.15
CA VAL A 76 7.21 -14.64 -9.59
C VAL A 76 8.10 -14.24 -8.42
N ARG A 77 7.50 -14.03 -7.23
CA ARG A 77 8.22 -13.76 -5.99
C ARG A 77 9.22 -14.87 -5.65
N GLU A 78 8.79 -16.13 -5.66
CA GLU A 78 9.67 -17.29 -5.43
C GLU A 78 10.85 -17.30 -6.41
N ARG A 79 10.62 -16.96 -7.68
CA ARG A 79 11.65 -16.91 -8.71
C ARG A 79 12.68 -15.80 -8.46
N PHE A 80 12.25 -14.64 -7.97
CA PHE A 80 13.15 -13.56 -7.57
C PHE A 80 13.98 -13.94 -6.34
N GLU A 81 13.34 -14.51 -5.33
CA GLU A 81 14.02 -14.98 -4.11
C GLU A 81 15.07 -16.06 -4.44
N GLU A 82 14.76 -17.03 -5.31
CA GLU A 82 15.72 -18.04 -5.79
C GLU A 82 16.88 -17.43 -6.59
N GLN A 83 16.62 -16.43 -7.43
CA GLN A 83 17.67 -15.72 -8.19
C GLN A 83 18.60 -14.94 -7.27
N GLU A 84 18.07 -14.32 -6.21
CA GLU A 84 18.90 -13.65 -5.20
C GLU A 84 19.76 -14.64 -4.42
N VAL A 85 19.21 -15.78 -4.01
CA VAL A 85 19.98 -16.86 -3.36
C VAL A 85 21.12 -17.33 -4.27
N LYS A 86 20.85 -17.55 -5.56
CA LYS A 86 21.90 -17.95 -6.54
C LYS A 86 22.95 -16.85 -6.75
N ARG A 87 22.55 -15.57 -6.80
CA ARG A 87 23.51 -14.44 -6.87
C ARG A 87 24.39 -14.33 -5.64
N GLN A 88 23.85 -14.61 -4.45
CA GLN A 88 24.63 -14.58 -3.21
C GLN A 88 25.58 -15.79 -3.10
N GLN A 89 25.16 -16.96 -3.54
CA GLN A 89 26.04 -18.15 -3.61
C GLN A 89 27.18 -17.97 -4.62
N GLY A 90 26.92 -17.37 -5.79
CA GLY A 90 27.96 -17.07 -6.77
C GLY A 90 28.96 -15.99 -6.31
N LYS A 91 28.58 -15.11 -5.37
CA LYS A 91 29.51 -14.16 -4.73
C LYS A 91 30.38 -14.84 -3.68
N LYS A 92 29.81 -15.74 -2.85
CA LYS A 92 30.58 -16.52 -1.85
C LYS A 92 31.54 -17.54 -2.46
N ALA A 93 31.31 -18.00 -3.69
CA ALA A 93 32.17 -18.94 -4.39
C ALA A 93 33.35 -18.29 -5.15
N LYS A 94 33.45 -16.95 -5.13
CA LYS A 94 34.52 -16.16 -5.77
C LYS A 94 35.45 -15.48 -4.77
N GLU A 95 35.26 -15.74 -3.47
CA GLU A 95 36.13 -15.34 -2.36
C GLU A 95 36.95 -16.56 -1.91
#